data_AF-A0A922VUS8-F1
#
_entry.id   AF-A0A922VUS8-F1
#
_cell.length_a   1.000
_cell.length_b   1.000
_cell.length_c   1.000
_cell.angle_alpha   90.00
_cell.angle_beta   90.00
_cell.angle_gamma   90.00
#
_symmetry.space_group_name_H-M   'P 1'
#
loop_
_entity.id
_entity.type
_entity.pdbx_description
1 polymer ?
#
loop_
_entity_poly.entity_id
_entity_poly.type
_entity_poly.pdbx_seq_one_letter_code
_entity_poly.pdbx_strand_id
1 'polypeptide(L)'
;AGLPAPACWEDLTKPEYKGMVQMANPNSSGTAYTTLATMVQLFGEEGGFDYMKRLHANINQYTKSGSAPIKAAGQGETLIGIVFMHDAVAAAVAGFPIVTVAPCEGTGYEIGSMSIIKGARNMDEAKAFYDWALTKEAQELALQVNAFQVMSNVAAARSDKAPDLAAIKLIDYDFKKYGSSDERKRLLAKWDTEVSTLPQ
;
A
#
# COMPACT_ATOMS: atom_id res chain seq x y z
N ALA A 1 19.61 6.34 -12.65
CA ALA A 1 20.63 5.54 -11.93
C ALA A 1 21.26 4.43 -12.78
N GLY A 2 20.68 4.00 -13.91
CA GLY A 2 21.23 2.87 -14.70
C GLY A 2 21.10 1.51 -14.00
N LEU A 3 20.39 1.47 -12.88
CA LEU A 3 20.10 0.26 -12.12
C LEU A 3 18.89 -0.47 -12.74
N PRO A 4 18.84 -1.81 -12.68
CA PRO A 4 17.66 -2.55 -13.08
C PRO A 4 16.47 -2.18 -12.19
N ALA A 5 15.27 -2.26 -12.77
CA ALA A 5 14.04 -2.18 -11.98
C ALA A 5 13.98 -3.39 -11.03
N PRO A 6 13.75 -3.20 -9.72
CA PRO A 6 13.57 -4.32 -8.80
C PRO A 6 12.35 -5.14 -9.21
N ALA A 7 12.41 -6.46 -9.04
CA ALA A 7 11.34 -7.39 -9.39
C ALA A 7 10.75 -8.10 -8.16
N CYS A 8 11.51 -8.13 -7.06
CA CYS A 8 11.18 -8.84 -5.83
C CYS A 8 11.32 -7.88 -4.62
N TRP A 9 10.67 -8.20 -3.50
CA TRP A 9 10.83 -7.46 -2.26
C TRP A 9 12.29 -7.49 -1.80
N GLU A 10 12.94 -8.65 -1.85
CA GLU A 10 14.35 -8.79 -1.44
C GLU A 10 15.31 -7.89 -2.24
N ASP A 11 14.97 -7.54 -3.49
CA ASP A 11 15.79 -6.62 -4.29
C ASP A 11 15.92 -5.26 -3.60
N LEU A 12 14.85 -4.80 -2.93
CA LEU A 12 14.83 -3.50 -2.24
C LEU A 12 15.79 -3.41 -1.06
N THR A 13 16.35 -4.54 -0.61
CA THR A 13 17.31 -4.61 0.49
C THR A 13 18.77 -4.60 0.00
N LYS A 14 18.99 -4.64 -1.31
CA LYS A 14 20.35 -4.62 -1.89
C LYS A 14 21.03 -3.27 -1.65
N PRO A 15 22.34 -3.25 -1.36
CA PRO A 15 23.05 -2.02 -1.03
C PRO A 15 23.10 -1.00 -2.19
N GLU A 16 22.90 -1.42 -3.43
CA GLU A 16 22.81 -0.53 -4.59
C GLU A 16 21.60 0.44 -4.55
N TYR A 17 20.57 0.13 -3.76
CA TYR A 17 19.41 1.00 -3.54
C TYR A 17 19.51 1.83 -2.25
N LYS A 18 20.69 1.90 -1.61
CA LYS A 18 20.88 2.67 -0.38
C LYS A 18 20.48 4.13 -0.56
N GLY A 19 19.55 4.61 0.27
CA GLY A 19 19.02 5.97 0.21
C GLY A 19 18.13 6.25 -1.01
N MET A 20 17.66 5.23 -1.72
CA MET A 20 16.87 5.38 -2.94
C MET A 20 15.42 4.89 -2.80
N VAL A 21 15.03 4.41 -1.62
CA VAL A 21 13.70 3.89 -1.35
C VAL A 21 12.94 4.85 -0.42
N GLN A 22 11.65 5.03 -0.68
CA GLN A 22 10.72 5.67 0.24
C GLN A 22 9.54 4.75 0.55
N MET A 23 9.10 4.82 1.80
CA MET A 23 7.89 4.18 2.30
C MET A 23 7.26 5.12 3.32
N ALA A 24 5.95 5.05 3.54
CA ALA A 24 5.35 5.78 4.64
C ALA A 24 5.72 5.19 6.02
N ASN A 25 5.53 5.97 7.09
CA ASN A 25 5.68 5.49 8.47
C ASN A 25 4.43 4.69 8.88
N PRO A 26 4.56 3.42 9.33
CA PRO A 26 3.41 2.57 9.68
C PRO A 26 2.60 3.08 10.88
N ASN A 27 3.17 3.92 11.75
CA ASN A 27 2.43 4.56 12.83
C ASN A 27 1.39 5.56 12.32
N SER A 28 1.69 6.25 11.22
CA SER A 28 0.86 7.34 10.68
C SER A 28 0.10 6.98 9.40
N SER A 29 0.50 5.91 8.71
CA SER A 29 -0.03 5.52 7.40
C SER A 29 -0.59 4.10 7.40
N GLY A 30 -1.83 3.95 6.96
CA GLY A 30 -2.47 2.64 6.73
C GLY A 30 -1.76 1.83 5.65
N THR A 31 -1.26 2.47 4.59
CA THR A 31 -0.47 1.82 3.52
C THR A 31 0.77 1.15 4.09
N ALA A 32 1.53 1.86 4.93
CA ALA A 32 2.75 1.30 5.51
C ALA A 32 2.47 0.22 6.56
N TYR A 33 1.38 0.33 7.32
CA TYR A 33 0.94 -0.75 8.19
C TYR A 33 0.55 -2.00 7.38
N THR A 34 -0.13 -1.82 6.24
CA THR A 34 -0.46 -2.90 5.31
C THR A 34 0.80 -3.55 4.74
N THR A 35 1.82 -2.76 4.37
CA THR A 35 3.13 -3.30 3.96
C THR A 35 3.77 -4.12 5.08
N LEU A 36 3.85 -3.59 6.31
CA LEU A 36 4.42 -4.29 7.46
C LEU A 36 3.72 -5.64 7.72
N ALA A 37 2.39 -5.62 7.79
CA ALA A 37 1.59 -6.82 7.99
C ALA A 37 1.72 -7.81 6.83
N THR A 38 1.88 -7.32 5.59
CA THR A 38 2.16 -8.17 4.42
C THR A 38 3.50 -8.86 4.55
N MET A 39 4.56 -8.16 4.97
CA MET A 39 5.89 -8.77 5.14
C MET A 39 5.87 -9.85 6.22
N VAL A 40 5.16 -9.60 7.32
CA VAL A 40 4.95 -10.58 8.39
C VAL A 40 4.17 -11.81 7.90
N GLN A 41 3.19 -11.64 7.03
CA GLN A 41 2.41 -12.77 6.49
C GLN A 41 3.17 -13.55 5.41
N LEU A 42 3.99 -12.89 4.60
CA LEU A 42 4.81 -13.54 3.56
C LEU A 42 5.97 -14.34 4.16
N PHE A 43 6.68 -13.77 5.13
CA PHE A 43 7.95 -14.30 5.62
C PHE A 43 7.89 -14.86 7.05
N GLY A 44 6.69 -14.90 7.65
CA GLY A 44 6.54 -15.10 9.09
C GLY A 44 6.97 -13.85 9.87
N GLU A 45 6.70 -13.82 11.17
CA GLU A 45 6.95 -12.60 11.95
C GLU A 45 8.44 -12.27 12.06
N GLU A 46 9.29 -13.24 12.42
CA GLU A 46 10.73 -13.00 12.52
C GLU A 46 11.32 -12.59 11.16
N GLY A 47 11.05 -13.38 10.12
CA GLY A 47 11.52 -13.08 8.76
C GLY A 47 11.01 -11.75 8.21
N GLY A 48 9.75 -11.40 8.50
CA GLY A 48 9.14 -10.14 8.10
C GLY A 48 9.82 -8.94 8.77
N PHE A 49 10.08 -9.01 10.08
CA PHE A 49 10.80 -7.95 10.78
C PHE A 49 12.27 -7.86 10.36
N ASP A 50 12.93 -8.99 10.11
CA ASP A 50 14.29 -8.98 9.59
C ASP A 50 14.38 -8.37 8.20
N TYR A 51 13.39 -8.62 7.34
CA TYR A 51 13.24 -7.92 6.07
C TYR A 51 13.08 -6.41 6.29
N MET A 52 12.20 -5.98 7.20
CA MET A 52 12.00 -4.55 7.47
C MET A 52 13.26 -3.85 7.98
N LYS A 53 14.10 -4.53 8.79
CA LYS A 53 15.40 -4.02 9.24
C LYS A 53 16.38 -3.82 8.07
N ARG A 54 16.44 -4.77 7.14
CA ARG A 54 17.30 -4.64 5.95
C ARG A 54 16.79 -3.56 5.00
N LEU A 55 15.47 -3.48 4.78
CA LEU A 55 14.85 -2.43 3.99
C LEU A 55 15.14 -1.04 4.58
N HIS A 56 15.09 -0.90 5.91
CA HIS A 56 15.33 0.36 6.62
C HIS A 56 16.63 1.05 6.22
N ALA A 57 17.73 0.29 6.04
CA ALA A 57 19.03 0.80 5.60
C ALA A 57 19.00 1.47 4.21
N ASN A 58 17.97 1.19 3.39
CA ASN A 58 17.80 1.76 2.07
C ASN A 58 16.73 2.86 2.02
N ILE A 59 15.96 3.05 3.09
CA ILE A 59 14.92 4.09 3.17
C ILE A 59 15.59 5.44 3.40
N ASN A 60 15.38 6.39 2.49
CA ASN A 60 15.83 7.78 2.70
C ASN A 60 14.84 8.59 3.57
N GLN A 61 13.56 8.24 3.54
CA GLN A 61 12.53 8.94 4.28
C GLN A 61 11.32 8.06 4.56
N TYR A 62 10.84 8.11 5.80
CA TYR A 62 9.50 7.64 6.16
C TYR A 62 8.49 8.78 6.06
N THR A 63 7.65 8.76 5.03
CA THR A 63 6.64 9.81 4.81
C THR A 63 5.43 9.66 5.74
N LYS A 64 4.74 10.76 6.05
CA LYS A 64 3.49 10.69 6.83
C LYS A 64 2.33 10.06 6.04
N SER A 65 2.19 10.41 4.76
CA SER A 65 1.16 9.88 3.87
C SER A 65 1.66 8.64 3.12
N GLY A 66 0.79 7.64 2.96
CA GLY A 66 1.01 6.45 2.13
C GLY A 66 1.23 6.74 0.65
N SER A 67 0.64 7.82 0.13
CA SER A 67 0.74 8.22 -1.28
C SER A 67 1.86 9.23 -1.55
N ALA A 68 2.63 9.65 -0.55
CA ALA A 68 3.74 10.57 -0.76
C ALA A 68 4.92 9.93 -1.53
N PRO A 69 5.32 8.66 -1.30
CA PRO A 69 6.44 8.05 -2.01
C PRO A 69 6.26 8.01 -3.53
N ILE A 70 5.04 7.85 -4.04
CA ILE A 70 4.80 7.86 -5.50
C ILE A 70 4.98 9.26 -6.10
N LYS A 71 4.67 10.33 -5.35
CA LYS A 71 4.89 11.71 -5.80
C LYS A 71 6.38 12.01 -5.89
N ALA A 72 7.13 11.65 -4.84
CA ALA A 72 8.58 11.77 -4.82
C ALA A 72 9.22 10.97 -5.97
N ALA A 73 8.75 9.74 -6.22
CA ALA A 73 9.25 8.92 -7.33
C ALA A 73 8.94 9.55 -8.70
N GLY A 74 7.72 10.06 -8.90
CA GLY A 74 7.32 10.72 -10.15
C GLY A 74 8.12 11.99 -10.42
N GLN A 75 8.53 12.70 -9.36
CA GLN A 75 9.35 13.91 -9.41
C GLN A 75 10.86 13.62 -9.46
N GLY A 76 11.27 12.35 -9.35
CA GLY A 76 12.68 11.95 -9.34
C GLY A 76 13.43 12.26 -8.03
N GLU A 77 12.71 12.59 -6.96
CA GLU A 77 13.27 12.85 -5.63
C GLU A 77 13.68 11.55 -4.91
N THR A 78 13.07 10.43 -5.29
CA THR A 78 13.46 9.07 -4.89
C THR A 78 13.37 8.14 -6.09
N LEU A 79 14.12 7.04 -6.10
CA LEU A 79 14.06 6.09 -7.22
C LEU A 79 12.88 5.13 -7.09
N ILE A 80 12.61 4.67 -5.87
CA ILE A 80 11.63 3.63 -5.57
C ILE A 80 10.67 4.15 -4.49
N GLY A 81 9.37 4.04 -4.74
CA GLY A 81 8.32 4.34 -3.78
C GLY A 81 7.46 3.11 -3.51
N ILE A 82 7.34 2.71 -2.24
CA ILE A 82 6.45 1.64 -1.80
C ILE A 82 5.06 2.24 -1.56
N VAL A 83 4.10 1.90 -2.42
CA VAL A 83 2.72 2.42 -2.45
C VAL A 83 1.72 1.35 -2.85
N PHE A 84 0.41 1.66 -2.84
CA PHE A 84 -0.57 0.83 -3.52
C PHE A 84 -0.48 0.99 -5.04
N MET A 85 -0.61 -0.13 -5.76
CA MET A 85 -0.35 -0.15 -7.20
C MET A 85 -1.23 0.80 -8.01
N HIS A 86 -2.48 1.03 -7.60
CA HIS A 86 -3.38 1.94 -8.29
C HIS A 86 -2.90 3.40 -8.30
N ASP A 87 -2.19 3.84 -7.26
CA ASP A 87 -1.58 5.18 -7.21
C ASP A 87 -0.43 5.30 -8.22
N ALA A 88 0.37 4.23 -8.36
CA ALA A 88 1.45 4.18 -9.33
C ALA A 88 0.93 4.11 -10.77
N VAL A 89 -0.16 3.39 -11.02
CA VAL A 89 -0.89 3.44 -12.30
C VAL A 89 -1.37 4.87 -12.59
N ALA A 90 -2.00 5.54 -11.62
CA ALA A 90 -2.47 6.91 -11.79
C ALA A 90 -1.33 7.87 -12.16
N ALA A 91 -0.18 7.75 -11.49
CA ALA A 91 1.01 8.54 -11.81
C ALA A 91 1.54 8.27 -13.23
N ALA A 92 1.61 6.99 -13.64
CA ALA A 92 2.04 6.63 -14.99
C ALA A 92 1.05 7.16 -16.06
N VAL A 93 -0.26 7.07 -15.83
CA VAL A 93 -1.30 7.64 -16.71
C VAL A 93 -1.19 9.15 -16.81
N ALA A 94 -0.79 9.83 -15.73
CA ALA A 94 -0.53 11.27 -15.72
C ALA A 94 0.78 11.67 -16.43
N GLY A 95 1.54 10.71 -16.96
CA GLY A 95 2.75 10.95 -17.75
C GLY A 95 4.05 10.98 -16.95
N PHE A 96 4.02 10.64 -15.65
CA PHE A 96 5.24 10.48 -14.87
C PHE A 96 5.99 9.20 -15.30
N PRO A 97 7.33 9.18 -15.25
CA PRO A 97 8.15 8.05 -15.68
C PRO A 97 8.15 6.92 -14.63
N ILE A 98 6.97 6.38 -14.34
CA ILE A 98 6.73 5.36 -13.32
C ILE A 98 6.50 4.00 -13.98
N VAL A 99 7.12 2.97 -13.40
CA VAL A 99 6.83 1.56 -13.70
C VAL A 99 6.28 0.91 -12.44
N THR A 100 5.17 0.19 -12.60
CA THR A 100 4.55 -0.60 -11.52
C THR A 100 5.20 -1.97 -11.43
N VAL A 101 5.49 -2.43 -10.21
CA VAL A 101 6.06 -3.76 -9.96
C VAL A 101 5.16 -4.51 -8.97
N ALA A 102 4.78 -5.74 -9.33
CA ALA A 102 4.25 -6.73 -8.40
C ALA A 102 5.42 -7.62 -7.94
N PRO A 103 5.82 -7.60 -6.67
CA PRO A 103 6.98 -8.35 -6.20
C PRO A 103 6.82 -9.87 -6.34
N CYS A 104 7.89 -10.55 -6.77
CA CYS A 104 7.88 -11.95 -7.15
C CYS A 104 7.53 -12.95 -6.03
N GLU A 105 7.83 -12.60 -4.77
CA GLU A 105 7.50 -13.39 -3.59
C GLU A 105 5.97 -13.44 -3.38
N GLY A 106 5.27 -12.43 -3.89
CA GLY A 106 3.87 -12.13 -3.65
C GLY A 106 3.71 -10.81 -2.90
N THR A 107 2.48 -10.36 -2.77
CA THR A 107 2.15 -9.12 -2.08
C THR A 107 0.78 -9.20 -1.40
N GLY A 108 0.50 -8.21 -0.56
CA GLY A 108 -0.79 -8.04 0.09
C GLY A 108 -1.64 -7.01 -0.66
N TYR A 109 -2.76 -6.67 -0.05
CA TYR A 109 -3.69 -5.70 -0.57
C TYR A 109 -4.45 -5.04 0.59
N GLU A 110 -5.10 -3.92 0.30
CA GLU A 110 -6.07 -3.33 1.22
C GLU A 110 -7.50 -3.53 0.69
N ILE A 111 -8.46 -3.42 1.59
CA ILE A 111 -9.86 -3.23 1.24
C ILE A 111 -10.23 -1.81 1.67
N GLY A 112 -10.48 -0.95 0.68
CA GLY A 112 -11.09 0.35 0.92
C GLY A 112 -12.46 0.15 1.56
N SER A 113 -12.60 0.56 2.82
CA SER A 113 -13.81 0.32 3.61
C SER A 113 -14.51 1.62 3.97
N MET A 114 -15.83 1.55 4.07
CA MET A 114 -16.67 2.60 4.62
C MET A 114 -17.22 2.14 5.96
N SER A 115 -17.38 3.07 6.90
CA SER A 115 -17.93 2.79 8.22
C SER A 115 -18.81 3.94 8.70
N ILE A 116 -19.98 3.61 9.26
CA ILE A 116 -20.86 4.59 9.88
C ILE A 116 -20.46 4.77 11.34
N ILE A 117 -20.22 6.02 11.75
CA ILE A 117 -19.85 6.33 13.13
C ILE A 117 -21.04 6.08 14.06
N LYS A 118 -20.79 5.39 15.17
CA LYS A 118 -21.81 5.16 16.21
C LYS A 118 -22.33 6.50 16.74
N GLY A 119 -23.64 6.70 16.69
CA GLY A 119 -24.26 7.96 17.10
C GLY A 119 -24.13 9.10 16.08
N ALA A 120 -23.91 8.78 14.79
CA ALA A 120 -23.91 9.78 13.73
C ALA A 120 -25.18 10.65 13.79
N ARG A 121 -25.00 11.98 13.67
CA ARG A 121 -26.10 12.96 13.72
C ARG A 121 -27.16 12.75 12.64
N ASN A 122 -26.71 12.25 11.48
CA ASN A 122 -27.50 12.03 10.27
C ASN A 122 -27.44 10.53 9.93
N MET A 123 -28.05 9.69 10.77
CA MET A 123 -27.91 8.23 10.67
C MET A 123 -28.56 7.68 9.39
N ASP A 124 -29.71 8.22 9.00
CA ASP A 124 -30.45 7.72 7.85
C ASP A 124 -29.76 8.13 6.54
N GLU A 125 -29.23 9.34 6.46
CA GLU A 125 -28.42 9.81 5.32
C GLU A 125 -27.10 9.05 5.22
N ALA A 126 -26.46 8.72 6.35
CA ALA A 126 -25.24 7.93 6.36
C ALA A 126 -25.48 6.51 5.83
N LYS A 127 -26.61 5.88 6.16
CA LYS A 127 -27.02 4.59 5.60
C LYS A 127 -27.34 4.70 4.11
N ALA A 128 -28.10 5.71 3.70
CA ALA A 128 -28.43 5.93 2.30
C ALA A 128 -27.16 6.15 1.45
N PHE A 129 -26.17 6.87 1.98
CA PHE A 129 -24.87 7.02 1.33
C PHE A 129 -24.12 5.69 1.25
N TYR A 130 -24.15 4.89 2.31
CA TYR A 130 -23.50 3.57 2.34
C TYR A 130 -24.06 2.64 1.25
N ASP A 131 -25.38 2.58 1.13
CA ASP A 131 -26.06 1.78 0.11
C ASP A 131 -25.74 2.30 -1.29
N TRP A 132 -25.81 3.62 -1.51
CA TRP A 132 -25.48 4.24 -2.79
C TRP A 132 -24.03 3.98 -3.21
N ALA A 133 -23.06 4.16 -2.31
CA ALA A 133 -21.64 4.05 -2.64
C ALA A 133 -21.20 2.61 -2.97
N LEU A 134 -22.01 1.59 -2.62
CA LEU A 134 -21.80 0.19 -2.99
C LEU A 134 -22.50 -0.23 -4.29
N THR A 135 -23.30 0.66 -4.89
CA THR A 135 -23.92 0.40 -6.20
C THR A 135 -22.87 0.32 -7.31
N LYS A 136 -23.23 -0.39 -8.38
CA LYS A 136 -22.42 -0.49 -9.60
C LYS A 136 -22.12 0.90 -10.15
N GLU A 137 -23.16 1.72 -10.28
CA GLU A 137 -23.12 3.05 -10.90
C GLU A 137 -22.23 4.01 -10.12
N ALA A 138 -22.29 3.96 -8.78
CA ALA A 138 -21.43 4.81 -7.94
C ALA A 138 -19.96 4.39 -8.02
N GLN A 139 -19.67 3.09 -8.01
CA GLN A 139 -18.29 2.61 -8.15
C GLN A 139 -17.71 2.91 -9.54
N GLU A 140 -18.53 2.89 -10.59
CA GLU A 140 -18.13 3.27 -11.96
C GLU A 140 -17.78 4.76 -12.11
N LEU A 141 -18.11 5.63 -11.15
CA LEU A 141 -17.64 7.02 -11.12
C LEU A 141 -16.10 7.10 -11.08
N ALA A 142 -15.41 6.07 -10.60
CA ALA A 142 -13.96 5.97 -10.62
C ALA A 142 -13.36 6.18 -12.03
N LEU A 143 -14.08 5.75 -13.08
CA LEU A 143 -13.69 5.91 -14.48
C LEU A 143 -13.65 7.37 -14.93
N GLN A 144 -14.41 8.25 -14.27
CA GLN A 144 -14.51 9.67 -14.62
C GLN A 144 -13.42 10.51 -13.95
N VAL A 145 -12.77 9.98 -12.91
CA VAL A 145 -11.85 10.71 -12.04
C VAL A 145 -10.43 10.11 -12.02
N ASN A 146 -10.10 9.25 -12.98
CA ASN A 146 -8.80 8.56 -13.06
C ASN A 146 -8.44 7.81 -11.76
N ALA A 147 -9.42 7.14 -11.16
CA ALA A 147 -9.18 6.21 -10.06
C ALA A 147 -9.03 4.78 -10.62
N PHE A 148 -7.96 4.10 -10.19
CA PHE A 148 -7.57 2.78 -10.72
C PHE A 148 -7.65 1.67 -9.67
N GLN A 149 -8.39 1.89 -8.57
CA GLN A 149 -8.62 0.81 -7.60
C GLN A 149 -9.47 -0.29 -8.27
N VAL A 150 -9.42 -1.50 -7.73
CA VAL A 150 -10.32 -2.58 -8.15
C VAL A 150 -11.60 -2.49 -7.33
N MET A 151 -12.73 -2.41 -8.03
CA MET A 151 -14.06 -2.23 -7.45
C MET A 151 -14.50 -3.47 -6.68
N SER A 152 -15.18 -3.27 -5.55
CA SER A 152 -15.71 -4.38 -4.73
C SER A 152 -17.01 -4.94 -5.29
N ASN A 153 -17.77 -4.13 -6.02
CA ASN A 153 -18.91 -4.59 -6.79
C ASN A 153 -18.41 -5.22 -8.10
N VAL A 154 -18.48 -6.55 -8.19
CA VAL A 154 -17.97 -7.32 -9.35
C VAL A 154 -18.67 -7.01 -10.68
N ALA A 155 -19.83 -6.36 -10.65
CA ALA A 155 -20.54 -5.93 -11.85
C ALA A 155 -20.09 -4.54 -12.33
N ALA A 156 -19.33 -3.78 -11.53
CA ALA A 156 -18.81 -2.47 -11.90
C ALA A 156 -17.68 -2.59 -12.93
N ALA A 157 -17.78 -1.80 -14.00
CA ALA A 157 -16.70 -1.62 -14.94
C ALA A 157 -15.49 -0.98 -14.25
N ARG A 158 -14.30 -1.41 -14.67
CA ARG A 158 -13.02 -0.84 -14.25
C ARG A 158 -12.19 -0.45 -15.47
N SER A 159 -11.27 0.48 -15.30
CA SER A 159 -10.32 0.81 -16.37
C SER A 159 -9.49 -0.44 -16.72
N ASP A 160 -9.21 -0.61 -18.01
CA ASP A 160 -8.24 -1.57 -18.55
C ASP A 160 -6.82 -1.38 -17.98
N LYS A 161 -6.51 -0.20 -17.45
CA LYS A 161 -5.24 0.13 -16.80
C LYS A 161 -5.23 -0.24 -15.31
N ALA A 162 -6.38 -0.52 -14.70
CA ALA A 162 -6.43 -0.92 -13.31
C ALA A 162 -5.65 -2.22 -13.09
N PRO A 163 -5.04 -2.44 -11.91
CA PRO A 163 -4.29 -3.66 -11.64
C PRO A 163 -5.12 -4.92 -11.89
N ASP A 164 -4.56 -5.87 -12.64
CA ASP A 164 -5.19 -7.17 -12.80
C ASP A 164 -4.80 -8.10 -11.65
N LEU A 165 -5.69 -8.23 -10.67
CA LEU A 165 -5.43 -9.04 -9.47
C LEU A 165 -5.17 -10.51 -9.80
N ALA A 166 -5.70 -11.03 -10.92
CA ALA A 166 -5.47 -12.41 -11.35
C ALA A 166 -4.01 -12.65 -11.81
N ALA A 167 -3.32 -11.61 -12.26
CA ALA A 167 -1.92 -11.65 -12.66
C ALA A 167 -0.95 -11.38 -11.49
N ILE A 168 -1.47 -11.05 -10.31
CA ILE A 168 -0.67 -10.71 -9.13
C ILE A 168 -0.75 -11.86 -8.13
N LYS A 169 0.42 -12.31 -7.65
CA LYS A 169 0.49 -13.29 -6.56
C LYS A 169 0.10 -12.61 -5.24
N LEU A 170 -1.17 -12.71 -4.87
CA LEU A 170 -1.70 -12.15 -3.62
C LEU A 170 -1.66 -13.19 -2.49
N ILE A 171 -1.31 -12.77 -1.28
CA ILE A 171 -1.58 -13.54 -0.07
C ILE A 171 -3.08 -13.54 0.23
N ASP A 172 -3.55 -14.54 0.97
CA ASP A 172 -4.84 -14.43 1.66
C ASP A 172 -4.66 -13.58 2.92
N TYR A 173 -4.85 -12.27 2.78
CA TYR A 173 -4.56 -11.31 3.84
C TYR A 173 -5.55 -11.48 5.03
N ASP A 174 -5.04 -11.75 6.23
CA ASP A 174 -5.87 -11.93 7.42
C ASP A 174 -6.32 -10.59 8.02
N PHE A 175 -7.36 -10.00 7.43
CA PHE A 175 -7.94 -8.74 7.92
C PHE A 175 -8.49 -8.84 9.35
N LYS A 176 -8.91 -10.02 9.80
CA LYS A 176 -9.45 -10.19 11.15
C LYS A 176 -8.35 -10.04 12.20
N LYS A 177 -7.20 -10.69 11.98
CA LYS A 177 -6.03 -10.57 12.86
C LYS A 177 -5.41 -9.19 12.76
N TYR A 178 -5.00 -8.78 11.56
CA TYR A 178 -4.22 -7.55 11.36
C TYR A 178 -5.07 -6.27 11.40
N GLY A 179 -6.40 -6.37 11.30
CA GLY A 179 -7.33 -5.27 11.56
C GLY A 179 -7.67 -5.06 13.04
N SER A 180 -7.21 -5.94 13.94
CA SER A 180 -7.47 -5.81 15.37
C SER A 180 -6.60 -4.73 16.03
N SER A 181 -7.15 -4.07 17.06
CA SER A 181 -6.43 -3.03 17.82
C SER A 181 -5.18 -3.58 18.50
N ASP A 182 -5.29 -4.79 19.07
CA ASP A 182 -4.22 -5.41 19.84
C ASP A 182 -3.04 -5.80 18.95
N GLU A 183 -3.32 -6.46 17.81
CA GLU A 183 -2.26 -6.84 16.87
C GLU A 183 -1.61 -5.61 16.24
N ARG A 184 -2.41 -4.60 15.86
CA ARG A 184 -1.87 -3.36 15.31
C ARG A 184 -0.92 -2.68 16.30
N LYS A 185 -1.32 -2.54 17.57
CA LYS A 185 -0.47 -1.93 18.59
C LYS A 185 0.81 -2.74 18.82
N ARG A 186 0.71 -4.07 18.88
CA ARG A 186 1.85 -4.96 19.09
C ARG A 186 2.89 -4.87 17.97
N LEU A 187 2.43 -4.93 16.71
CA LEU A 187 3.32 -4.84 15.54
C LEU A 187 3.98 -3.47 15.43
N LEU A 188 3.24 -2.40 15.68
CA LEU A 188 3.80 -1.04 15.66
C LEU A 188 4.81 -0.83 16.78
N ALA A 189 4.53 -1.28 18.00
CA ALA A 189 5.48 -1.21 19.10
C ALA A 189 6.77 -1.97 18.79
N LYS A 190 6.67 -3.15 18.16
CA LYS A 190 7.83 -3.92 17.72
C LYS A 190 8.59 -3.22 16.58
N TRP A 191 7.90 -2.57 15.65
CA TRP A 191 8.53 -1.77 14.60
C TRP A 191 9.30 -0.57 15.19
N ASP A 192 8.69 0.11 16.17
CA ASP A 192 9.32 1.23 16.86
C ASP A 192 10.61 0.80 17.56
N THR A 193 10.61 -0.35 18.24
CA THR A 193 11.77 -0.82 19.01
C THR A 193 12.85 -1.47 18.17
N GLU A 194 12.50 -2.25 17.14
CA GLU A 194 13.44 -3.10 16.41
C GLU A 194 13.88 -2.57 15.05
N VAL A 195 13.12 -1.67 14.45
CA VAL A 195 13.38 -1.18 13.08
C VAL A 195 13.66 0.32 13.09
N SER A 196 12.77 1.13 13.67
CA SER A 196 12.81 2.59 13.53
C SER A 196 14.00 3.26 14.25
N THR A 197 14.61 2.55 15.20
CA THR A 197 15.75 2.98 16.01
C THR A 197 17.09 2.64 15.38
N LEU A 198 17.11 1.85 14.30
CA LEU A 198 18.32 1.50 13.59
C LEU A 198 18.87 2.69 12.80
N PRO A 199 20.17 2.71 12.49
CA PRO A 199 20.72 3.66 11.54
C PRO A 199 20.29 3.33 10.11
N GLN A 200 20.10 4.38 9.30
CA GLN A 200 19.89 4.30 7.85
C GLN A 200 21.23 4.36 7.10
#